data_AF-A0A1Y1MKL9-F1
#
_entry.id   AF-A0A1Y1MKL9-F1
#
_cell.length_a   1.000
_cell.length_b   1.000
_cell.length_c   1.000
_cell.angle_alpha   90.00
_cell.angle_beta   90.00
_cell.angle_gamma   90.00
#
_symmetry.space_group_name_H-M   'P 1'
#
loop_
_entity.id
_entity.type
_entity.pdbx_description
1 polymer ?
#
loop_
_entity_poly.entity_id
_entity_poly.type
_entity_poly.pdbx_seq_one_letter_code
_entity_poly.pdbx_strand_id
1 'polypeptide(L)'
;IKRVPILANFEEWMKMATDNKINATNSWNFALIDYFHDMSLLKEGDGVNFQKASCTLDGCVKIYTNRVDSVATETGKLLSGLADSSSKKKGRDGEDAEGDESEDELDENGNPKKKSKKKTQRLSEATLAPSFSALQLKKFELEFTVDPLFKKASA
;
A
#
# COMPACT_ATOMS: atom_id res chain seq x y z
N ILE A 1 3.96 -32.06 -9.78
CA ILE A 1 3.71 -30.72 -10.36
C ILE A 1 3.52 -30.91 -11.86
N LYS A 2 2.29 -30.80 -12.36
CA LYS A 2 2.01 -30.91 -13.81
C LYS A 2 2.68 -29.72 -14.50
N ARG A 3 3.65 -29.97 -15.39
CA ARG A 3 4.25 -28.92 -16.21
C ARG A 3 3.20 -28.48 -17.23
N VAL A 4 2.63 -27.29 -17.03
CA VAL A 4 1.77 -26.64 -18.00
C VAL A 4 2.62 -26.34 -19.24
N PRO A 5 2.09 -26.48 -20.48
CA PRO A 5 2.86 -26.21 -21.68
C PRO A 5 3.34 -24.74 -21.70
N ILE A 6 4.65 -24.54 -21.60
CA ILE A 6 5.33 -23.24 -21.54
C ILE A 6 4.89 -22.30 -22.70
N LEU A 7 4.64 -22.88 -23.87
CA LEU A 7 4.25 -22.16 -25.10
C LEU A 7 2.82 -21.59 -25.06
N ALA A 8 1.85 -22.36 -24.54
CA ALA A 8 0.45 -21.94 -24.55
C ALA A 8 0.23 -20.70 -23.66
N ASN A 9 0.94 -20.64 -22.54
CA ASN A 9 0.88 -19.49 -21.62
C ASN A 9 1.62 -18.27 -22.20
N PHE A 10 2.68 -18.46 -22.98
CA PHE A 10 3.43 -17.35 -23.57
C PHE A 10 2.59 -16.52 -24.54
N GLU A 11 1.85 -17.18 -25.44
CA GLU A 11 0.98 -16.48 -26.40
C GLU A 11 -0.15 -15.72 -25.71
N GLU A 12 -0.76 -16.32 -24.68
CA GLU A 12 -1.79 -15.66 -23.88
C GLU A 12 -1.24 -14.40 -23.19
N TRP A 13 -0.05 -14.50 -22.59
CA TRP A 13 0.57 -13.38 -21.91
C TRP A 13 1.00 -12.28 -22.89
N MET A 14 1.54 -12.65 -24.04
CA MET A 14 1.82 -11.72 -25.13
C MET A 14 0.55 -10.99 -25.58
N LYS A 15 -0.57 -11.72 -25.76
CA LYS A 15 -1.86 -11.12 -26.12
C LYS A 15 -2.35 -10.14 -25.07
N MET A 16 -2.22 -10.47 -23.78
CA MET A 16 -2.58 -9.57 -22.69
C MET A 16 -1.74 -8.29 -22.68
N ALA A 17 -0.44 -8.39 -23.01
CA ALA A 17 0.46 -7.25 -23.14
C ALA A 17 0.12 -6.36 -24.34
N THR A 18 -0.22 -6.94 -25.49
CA THR A 18 -0.62 -6.19 -26.69
C THR A 18 -1.99 -5.54 -26.55
N ASP A 19 -2.93 -6.20 -25.87
CA ASP A 19 -4.28 -5.69 -25.60
C ASP A 19 -4.31 -4.61 -24.49
N ASN A 20 -3.16 -4.26 -23.90
CA ASN A 20 -3.05 -3.35 -22.75
C ASN A 20 -3.91 -3.77 -21.54
N LYS A 21 -3.99 -5.08 -21.29
CA LYS A 21 -4.78 -5.64 -20.16
C LYS A 21 -3.95 -5.96 -18.92
N ILE A 22 -2.66 -5.64 -18.94
CA ILE A 22 -1.76 -5.78 -17.79
C ILE A 22 -1.94 -4.58 -16.88
N ASN A 23 -2.15 -4.86 -15.59
CA ASN A 23 -2.34 -3.86 -14.55
C ASN A 23 -1.62 -4.30 -13.25
N ALA A 24 -1.56 -3.40 -12.27
CA ALA A 24 -0.95 -3.66 -10.97
C ALA A 24 -1.46 -4.96 -10.31
N THR A 25 -2.76 -5.26 -10.42
CA THR A 25 -3.42 -6.40 -9.77
C THR A 25 -3.02 -7.75 -10.38
N ASN A 26 -2.82 -7.83 -11.70
CA ASN A 26 -2.55 -9.09 -12.40
C ASN A 26 -1.08 -9.27 -12.82
N SER A 27 -0.25 -8.22 -12.75
CA SER A 27 1.15 -8.21 -13.20
C SER A 27 2.05 -9.31 -12.61
N TRP A 28 1.71 -9.83 -11.43
CA TRP A 28 2.43 -10.92 -10.76
C TRP A 28 2.16 -12.31 -11.34
N ASN A 29 1.07 -12.47 -12.10
CA ASN A 29 0.67 -13.75 -12.69
C ASN A 29 1.36 -14.03 -14.04
N PHE A 30 2.07 -13.04 -14.60
CA PHE A 30 2.76 -13.15 -15.88
C PHE A 30 4.26 -13.39 -15.65
N ALA A 31 4.81 -14.44 -16.27
CA ALA A 31 6.26 -14.75 -16.21
C ALA A 31 6.98 -14.45 -17.53
N LEU A 32 6.52 -13.43 -18.27
CA LEU A 32 7.14 -12.95 -19.52
C LEU A 32 8.61 -12.56 -19.32
N ILE A 33 8.96 -11.94 -18.19
CA ILE A 33 10.33 -11.54 -17.86
C ILE A 33 11.23 -12.78 -17.70
N ASP A 34 10.73 -13.83 -17.05
CA ASP A 34 11.48 -15.08 -16.85
C ASP A 34 11.73 -15.78 -18.21
N TYR A 35 10.73 -15.77 -19.09
CA TYR A 35 10.89 -16.30 -20.45
C TYR A 35 11.81 -15.45 -21.32
N PHE A 36 11.79 -14.13 -21.16
CA PHE A 36 12.69 -13.24 -21.87
C PHE A 36 14.15 -13.51 -21.47
N HIS A 37 14.41 -13.83 -20.20
CA HIS A 37 15.73 -14.22 -19.73
C HIS A 37 16.21 -15.56 -20.31
N ASP A 38 15.34 -16.57 -20.38
CA ASP A 38 15.70 -17.89 -20.91
C ASP A 38 16.03 -17.86 -22.41
N MET A 39 15.50 -16.89 -23.17
CA MET A 39 15.69 -16.71 -24.62
C MET A 39 15.30 -17.92 -25.51
N SER A 40 14.96 -19.06 -24.91
CA SER A 40 14.62 -20.32 -25.57
C SER A 40 13.44 -20.17 -26.53
N LEU A 41 12.45 -19.34 -26.17
CA LEU A 41 11.27 -19.06 -26.98
C LEU A 41 11.49 -17.98 -28.05
N LEU A 42 12.59 -17.23 -27.99
CA LEU A 42 12.93 -16.12 -28.90
C LEU A 42 14.00 -16.51 -29.93
N LYS A 43 14.71 -17.62 -29.70
CA LYS A 43 15.69 -18.17 -30.62
C LYS A 43 15.00 -18.88 -31.78
N GLU A 44 15.48 -18.60 -32.99
CA GLU A 44 15.13 -19.29 -34.22
C GLU A 44 16.42 -19.83 -34.85
N GLY A 45 16.68 -21.13 -34.66
CA GLY A 45 17.96 -21.75 -35.03
C GLY A 45 19.13 -21.20 -34.20
N ASP A 46 20.15 -20.68 -34.87
CA ASP A 46 21.34 -20.07 -34.24
C ASP A 46 21.18 -18.54 -34.03
N GLY A 47 20.04 -17.98 -34.42
CA GLY A 47 19.74 -16.54 -34.34
C GLY A 47 18.59 -16.22 -33.38
N VAL A 48 18.33 -14.93 -33.21
CA VAL A 48 17.18 -14.40 -32.46
C VAL A 48 16.28 -13.62 -33.41
N ASN A 49 14.97 -13.86 -33.33
CA ASN A 49 14.01 -13.04 -34.07
C ASN A 49 13.79 -11.71 -33.34
N PHE A 50 14.43 -10.65 -33.83
CA PHE A 50 14.37 -9.32 -33.20
C PHE A 50 12.97 -8.71 -33.20
N GLN A 51 12.09 -9.06 -34.15
CA GLN A 51 10.73 -8.55 -34.15
C GLN A 51 9.93 -9.17 -33.00
N LYS A 52 10.05 -10.49 -32.82
CA LYS A 52 9.47 -11.20 -31.68
C LYS A 52 10.08 -10.71 -30.36
N ALA A 53 11.40 -10.61 -30.28
CA ALA A 53 12.10 -10.13 -29.09
C ALA A 53 11.71 -8.69 -28.71
N SER A 54 11.55 -7.79 -29.69
CA SER A 54 11.13 -6.41 -29.44
C SER A 54 9.71 -6.35 -28.86
N CYS A 55 8.78 -7.14 -29.41
CA CYS A 55 7.41 -7.21 -28.90
C CYS A 55 7.35 -7.84 -27.50
N THR A 56 8.14 -8.88 -27.25
CA THR A 56 8.24 -9.49 -25.92
C THR A 56 8.87 -8.55 -24.90
N LEU A 57 9.88 -7.76 -25.29
CA LEU A 57 10.50 -6.75 -24.45
C LEU A 57 9.50 -5.66 -24.05
N ASP A 58 8.67 -5.18 -24.98
CA ASP A 58 7.58 -4.23 -24.68
C ASP A 58 6.64 -4.78 -23.59
N GLY A 59 6.22 -6.04 -23.72
CA GLY A 59 5.42 -6.72 -22.69
C GLY A 59 6.13 -6.83 -21.34
N CYS A 60 7.43 -7.12 -21.34
CA CYS A 60 8.25 -7.18 -20.12
C CYS A 60 8.31 -5.83 -19.41
N VAL A 61 8.50 -4.73 -20.15
CA VAL A 61 8.52 -3.37 -19.59
C VAL A 61 7.16 -3.03 -18.97
N LYS A 62 6.05 -3.34 -19.65
CA LYS A 62 4.69 -3.15 -19.11
C LYS A 62 4.45 -3.92 -17.81
N ILE A 63 4.92 -5.16 -17.72
CA ILE A 63 4.81 -5.95 -16.48
C ILE A 63 5.66 -5.32 -15.38
N TYR A 64 6.89 -4.95 -15.70
CA TYR A 64 7.81 -4.34 -14.75
C TYR A 64 7.21 -3.06 -14.14
N THR A 65 6.73 -2.13 -14.97
CA THR A 65 6.13 -0.88 -14.49
C THR A 65 4.90 -1.12 -13.63
N ASN A 66 3.99 -2.00 -14.06
CA ASN A 66 2.80 -2.33 -13.27
C ASN A 66 3.14 -3.02 -11.94
N ARG A 67 4.20 -3.83 -11.87
CA ARG A 67 4.68 -4.40 -10.60
C ARG A 67 5.21 -3.32 -9.67
N VAL A 68 5.98 -2.36 -10.19
CA VAL A 68 6.44 -1.20 -9.40
C VAL A 68 5.24 -0.43 -8.85
N ASP A 69 4.25 -0.14 -9.68
CA ASP A 69 3.02 0.55 -9.25
C ASP A 69 2.23 -0.25 -8.20
N SER A 70 2.17 -1.58 -8.36
CA SER A 70 1.55 -2.49 -7.39
C SER A 70 2.24 -2.40 -6.02
N VAL A 71 3.57 -2.48 -5.98
CA VAL A 71 4.34 -2.39 -4.73
C VAL A 71 4.20 -1.01 -4.10
N ALA A 72 4.27 0.07 -4.90
CA ALA A 72 4.11 1.43 -4.40
C ALA A 72 2.72 1.63 -3.78
N THR A 73 1.67 1.12 -4.44
CA THR A 73 0.29 1.19 -3.95
C THR A 73 0.11 0.38 -2.66
N GLU A 74 0.65 -0.84 -2.60
CA GLU A 74 0.57 -1.70 -1.40
C GLU A 74 1.33 -1.08 -0.22
N THR A 75 2.51 -0.51 -0.49
CA THR A 75 3.30 0.23 0.51
C THR A 75 2.56 1.46 1.02
N GLY A 76 1.89 2.21 0.13
CA GLY A 76 1.05 3.34 0.52
C GLY A 76 -0.11 2.93 1.44
N LYS A 77 -0.77 1.81 1.14
CA LYS A 77 -1.82 1.24 2.00
C LYS A 77 -1.28 0.85 3.38
N LEU A 78 -0.11 0.22 3.42
CA LEU A 78 0.56 -0.13 4.69
C LEU A 78 0.89 1.11 5.51
N LEU A 79 1.45 2.15 4.89
CA LEU A 79 1.77 3.41 5.57
C LEU A 79 0.53 4.11 6.13
N SER A 80 -0.54 4.19 5.35
CA SER A 80 -1.83 4.74 5.81
C SER A 80 -2.39 3.94 6.98
N GLY A 81 -2.34 2.60 6.91
CA GLY A 81 -2.78 1.74 8.01
C GLY A 81 -1.97 1.94 9.30
N LEU A 82 -0.67 2.21 9.19
CA LEU A 82 0.17 2.53 10.34
C LEU A 82 -0.16 3.90 10.94
N ALA A 83 -0.35 4.93 10.11
CA ALA A 83 -0.73 6.27 10.55
C ALA A 83 -2.10 6.31 11.24
N ASP A 84 -3.09 5.56 10.74
CA ASP A 84 -4.41 5.45 11.37
C ASP A 84 -4.35 4.70 12.72
N SER A 85 -3.45 3.73 12.83
CA SER A 85 -3.24 3.01 14.10
C SER A 85 -2.56 3.88 15.17
N SER A 86 -1.70 4.82 14.77
CA SER A 86 -1.03 5.76 15.68
C SER A 86 -1.97 6.89 16.13
N SER A 87 -2.86 7.37 15.25
CA SER A 87 -3.88 8.36 15.61
C SER A 87 -4.93 7.81 16.60
N LYS A 88 -5.41 6.57 16.41
CA LYS A 88 -6.29 5.89 17.38
C LYS A 88 -5.66 5.67 18.75
N LYS A 89 -4.33 5.49 18.83
CA LYS A 89 -3.62 5.41 20.13
C LYS A 89 -3.54 6.77 20.83
N LYS A 90 -3.35 7.86 20.09
CA LYS A 90 -3.37 9.22 20.66
C LYS A 90 -4.76 9.66 21.14
N GLY A 91 -5.83 9.21 20.49
CA GLY A 91 -7.21 9.51 20.93
C GLY A 91 -7.63 8.82 22.23
N ARG A 92 -7.09 7.63 22.53
CA ARG A 92 -7.40 6.88 23.76
C ARG A 92 -6.66 7.35 25.02
N ASP A 93 -5.70 8.27 24.87
CA ASP A 93 -4.96 8.89 25.99
C ASP A 93 -5.36 10.38 26.16
N GLY A 94 -6.45 10.80 25.51
CA GLY A 94 -6.91 12.20 25.47
C GLY A 94 -8.37 12.42 25.86
N GLU A 95 -9.08 11.40 26.34
CA GLU A 95 -10.46 11.53 26.86
C GLU A 95 -10.48 11.75 28.39
N ASP A 96 -9.56 12.56 28.90
CA ASP A 96 -9.63 13.17 30.25
C ASP A 96 -9.22 14.66 30.17
N ALA A 97 -9.77 15.36 29.19
CA ALA A 97 -9.75 16.82 29.13
C ALA A 97 -11.12 17.37 28.68
N GLU A 98 -12.19 16.79 29.22
CA GLU A 98 -13.46 17.49 29.35
C GLU A 98 -13.41 18.29 30.66
N GLY A 99 -13.54 19.61 30.55
CA GLY A 99 -13.77 20.52 31.67
C GLY A 99 -12.55 21.31 32.14
N ASP A 100 -12.37 22.50 31.58
CA ASP A 100 -11.93 23.63 32.40
C ASP A 100 -12.72 24.84 31.88
N GLU A 101 -13.94 24.98 32.39
CA GLU A 101 -14.62 26.27 32.43
C GLU A 101 -13.63 27.24 33.07
N SER A 102 -13.30 28.30 32.33
CA SER A 102 -12.45 29.38 32.80
C SER A 102 -13.05 30.03 34.06
N GLU A 103 -12.72 29.50 35.23
CA GLU A 103 -12.84 30.21 36.49
C GLU A 103 -11.45 30.70 36.89
N ASP A 104 -11.27 32.02 36.78
CA ASP A 104 -10.10 32.74 37.27
C ASP A 104 -10.01 32.59 38.80
N GLU A 105 -9.28 31.57 39.28
CA GLU A 105 -8.90 31.50 40.69
C GLU A 105 -7.85 32.59 41.01
N LEU A 106 -8.32 33.64 41.68
CA LEU A 106 -7.51 34.67 42.33
C LEU A 106 -6.93 34.11 43.64
N ASP A 107 -5.70 34.50 43.98
CA ASP A 107 -5.20 34.27 45.34
C ASP A 107 -5.92 35.16 46.38
N GLU A 108 -5.67 34.93 47.68
CA GLU A 108 -6.25 35.70 48.80
C GLU A 108 -5.93 37.21 48.75
N ASN A 109 -5.08 37.63 47.79
CA ASN A 109 -4.67 39.00 47.53
C ASN A 109 -5.08 39.52 46.14
N GLY A 110 -5.91 38.79 45.38
CA GLY A 110 -6.49 39.26 44.13
C GLY A 110 -5.56 39.25 42.91
N ASN A 111 -4.46 38.48 42.91
CA ASN A 111 -3.54 38.40 41.78
C ASN A 111 -3.72 37.12 40.93
N PRO A 112 -3.61 37.19 39.58
CA PRO A 112 -3.75 36.03 38.71
C PRO A 112 -2.50 35.13 38.76
N LYS A 113 -2.67 33.87 39.17
CA LYS A 113 -1.61 32.84 39.19
C LYS A 113 -1.20 32.43 37.77
N LYS A 114 -0.01 32.85 37.31
CA LYS A 114 0.59 32.32 36.07
C LYS A 114 1.11 30.89 36.29
N LYS A 115 0.36 29.87 35.84
CA LYS A 115 0.86 28.49 35.74
C LYS A 115 2.04 28.45 34.74
N SER A 116 3.22 27.98 35.18
CA SER A 116 4.38 27.83 34.31
C SER A 116 4.05 26.84 33.18
N LYS A 117 4.07 27.29 31.93
CA LYS A 117 3.95 26.39 30.77
C LYS A 117 5.14 25.43 30.77
N LYS A 118 4.94 24.20 31.26
CA LYS A 118 5.89 23.11 31.03
C LYS A 118 6.03 22.98 29.51
N LYS A 119 7.22 23.27 28.97
CA LYS A 119 7.57 22.90 27.60
C LYS A 119 7.38 21.39 27.51
N THR A 120 6.33 20.97 26.81
CA THR A 120 6.14 19.58 26.40
C THR A 120 7.42 19.16 25.69
N GLN A 121 8.27 18.41 26.42
CA GLN A 121 9.41 17.74 25.81
C GLN A 121 8.83 16.96 24.64
N ARG A 122 9.38 17.16 23.44
CA ARG A 122 9.06 16.32 22.28
C ARG A 122 9.48 14.91 22.65
N LEU A 123 8.56 14.15 23.25
CA LEU A 123 8.72 12.75 23.55
C LEU A 123 9.14 12.10 22.23
N SER A 124 10.29 11.44 22.26
CA SER A 124 10.80 10.63 21.15
C SER A 124 9.67 9.75 20.66
N GLU A 125 9.13 10.05 19.50
CA GLU A 125 8.05 9.27 18.91
C GLU A 125 8.56 7.85 18.72
N ALA A 126 7.90 6.87 19.36
CA ALA A 126 8.30 5.48 19.28
C ALA A 126 8.02 4.97 17.86
N THR A 127 9.03 5.04 16.99
CA THR A 127 8.95 4.65 15.57
C THR A 127 9.02 3.13 15.35
N LEU A 128 9.30 2.36 16.41
CA LEU A 128 9.38 0.91 16.34
C LEU A 128 8.00 0.29 16.53
N ALA A 129 7.57 -0.50 15.56
CA ALA A 129 6.36 -1.31 15.69
C ALA A 129 6.54 -2.38 16.77
N PRO A 130 5.55 -2.61 17.64
CA PRO A 130 5.67 -3.55 18.76
C PRO A 130 5.70 -5.03 18.33
N SER A 131 5.25 -5.36 17.11
CA SER A 131 5.32 -6.69 16.53
C SER A 131 5.12 -6.65 15.01
N PHE A 132 5.53 -7.71 14.30
CA PHE A 132 5.34 -7.80 12.85
C PHE A 132 3.85 -7.75 12.45
N SER A 133 2.95 -8.30 13.27
CA SER A 133 1.50 -8.22 13.05
C SER A 133 0.95 -6.80 13.03
N ALA A 134 1.65 -5.84 13.65
CA ALA A 134 1.29 -4.43 13.55
C ALA A 134 1.66 -3.80 12.19
N LEU A 135 2.65 -4.38 11.49
CA LEU A 135 3.07 -3.99 10.15
C LEU A 135 2.28 -4.68 9.04
N GLN A 136 1.52 -5.73 9.37
CA GLN A 136 0.66 -6.41 8.39
C GLN A 136 -0.61 -5.60 8.17
N LEU A 137 -1.13 -5.61 6.93
CA LEU A 137 -2.51 -5.21 6.68
C LEU A 137 -3.41 -6.11 7.54
N LYS A 138 -3.93 -5.57 8.65
CA LYS A 138 -5.04 -6.21 9.36
C LYS A 138 -6.16 -6.38 8.36
N LYS A 139 -6.84 -7.52 8.36
CA LYS A 139 -8.10 -7.71 7.62
C LYS A 139 -9.17 -6.77 8.22
N PHE A 140 -9.04 -5.49 7.96
CA PHE A 140 -9.91 -4.38 8.30
C PHE A 140 -9.87 -3.57 6.99
N GLU A 141 -10.90 -3.44 6.18
CA GLU A 141 -12.31 -3.73 6.27
C GLU A 141 -12.77 -3.76 4.81
N LEU A 142 -13.36 -4.86 4.35
CA LEU A 142 -14.17 -4.80 3.13
C LEU A 142 -15.36 -3.82 3.35
N GLU A 143 -15.70 -3.52 4.60
CA GLU A 143 -16.69 -2.51 5.02
C GLU A 143 -16.32 -1.06 4.69
N PHE A 144 -15.04 -0.72 4.48
CA PHE A 144 -14.62 0.62 4.01
C PHE A 144 -14.65 0.76 2.48
N THR A 145 -14.80 -0.35 1.75
CA THR A 145 -15.05 -0.32 0.29
C THR A 145 -16.53 -0.15 -0.05
N VAL A 146 -17.41 -0.20 0.96
CA VAL A 146 -18.83 0.10 0.80
C VAL A 146 -19.00 1.61 0.84
N ASP A 147 -19.32 2.19 -0.32
CA ASP A 147 -19.69 3.60 -0.48
C ASP A 147 -20.71 4.00 0.61
N PRO A 148 -20.49 5.10 1.35
CA PRO A 148 -21.48 5.65 2.28
C PRO A 148 -22.90 5.79 1.71
N LEU A 149 -23.03 6.03 0.40
CA LEU A 149 -24.34 6.02 -0.29
C LEU A 149 -25.00 4.64 -0.24
N PHE A 150 -24.22 3.58 -0.40
CA PHE A 150 -24.71 2.20 -0.41
C PHE A 150 -25.29 1.81 0.95
N LYS A 151 -24.67 2.26 2.06
CA LYS A 151 -25.19 2.07 3.42
C LYS A 151 -26.53 2.82 3.67
N LYS A 152 -26.79 3.93 2.96
CA LYS A 152 -28.05 4.68 3.08
C LYS A 152 -29.20 4.11 2.24
N ALA A 153 -28.90 3.41 1.15
CA ALA A 153 -29.91 2.86 0.24
C ALA A 153 -30.37 1.43 0.61
N SER A 154 -29.68 0.79 1.57
CA SER A 154 -29.94 -0.60 1.99
C SER A 154 -30.50 -0.74 3.42
N ALA A 155 -30.95 0.37 4.02
CA ALA A 155 -31.73 0.40 5.25
C ALA A 155 -33.22 0.62 4.95
#